data_AF-A0A398ASH7-F1
#
_entry.id   AF-A0A398ASH7-F1
#
_cell.length_a   1.000
_cell.length_b   1.000
_cell.length_c   1.000
_cell.angle_alpha   90.00
_cell.angle_beta   90.00
_cell.angle_gamma   90.00
#
_symmetry.space_group_name_H-M   'P 1'
#
loop_
_entity.id
_entity.type
_entity.pdbx_description
1 polymer ?
#
loop_
_entity_poly.entity_id
_entity_poly.type
_entity_poly.pdbx_seq_one_letter_code
_entity_poly.pdbx_strand_id
1 'polypeptide(L)'
;MSQSSSLKSDAASAFTILPEFAAAKAATMELNQSFKTKLVSFRSFIRKTTTSKDEVRASIRCIGRCIDNMEISLNDYEVIVEDKVDRPEVSSSEDLSHDQLRSNATLLLKYFRNRTLEYFFAAFFPPDITHVDDAMAQFGLIRSHLENCESLIYKVMMEAYDCIASSEDEDSGYIFF
;
A
#
# COMPACT_ATOMS: atom_id res chain seq x y z
N MET A 1 -34.15 7.55 -55.94
CA MET A 1 -33.56 6.19 -56.04
C MET A 1 -32.07 6.40 -56.26
N SER A 2 -31.13 5.97 -55.41
CA SER A 2 -31.21 5.09 -54.25
C SER A 2 -30.10 5.50 -53.26
N GLN A 3 -30.45 5.57 -51.98
CA GLN A 3 -29.49 5.42 -50.90
C GLN A 3 -29.08 3.94 -50.84
N SER A 4 -27.79 3.68 -50.62
CA SER A 4 -27.31 2.38 -50.16
C SER A 4 -26.07 2.60 -49.32
N SER A 5 -26.33 2.79 -48.03
CA SER A 5 -25.39 2.63 -46.94
C SER A 5 -24.69 1.28 -47.00
N SER A 6 -23.38 1.24 -46.79
CA SER A 6 -22.74 0.03 -46.29
C SER A 6 -21.69 0.39 -45.25
N LEU A 7 -22.19 0.39 -44.02
CA LEU A 7 -21.58 -0.13 -42.80
C LEU A 7 -20.05 -0.01 -42.70
N LYS A 8 -19.65 0.95 -41.86
CA LYS A 8 -18.42 0.88 -41.07
C LYS A 8 -18.33 -0.51 -40.43
N SER A 9 -17.40 -1.34 -40.88
CA SER A 9 -16.87 -2.39 -40.01
C SER A 9 -15.66 -1.79 -39.31
N ASP A 10 -15.90 -1.13 -38.18
CA ASP A 10 -14.87 -0.94 -37.16
C ASP A 10 -14.56 -2.32 -36.57
N ALA A 11 -13.85 -3.13 -37.36
CA ALA A 11 -13.15 -4.29 -36.85
C ALA A 11 -11.87 -3.77 -36.17
N ALA A 12 -12.04 -3.08 -35.05
CA ALA A 12 -10.99 -2.91 -34.08
C ALA A 12 -10.65 -4.33 -33.59
N SER A 13 -9.60 -4.88 -34.19
CA SER A 13 -9.01 -6.17 -33.85
C SER A 13 -8.91 -6.33 -32.34
N ALA A 14 -9.54 -7.39 -31.81
CA ALA A 14 -9.65 -7.76 -30.40
C ALA A 14 -8.32 -8.21 -29.76
N PHE A 15 -7.19 -7.61 -30.16
CA PHE A 15 -5.87 -8.00 -29.66
C PHE A 15 -4.84 -6.87 -29.80
N THR A 16 -5.19 -5.66 -29.36
CA THR A 16 -4.18 -4.69 -28.95
C THR A 16 -4.14 -4.73 -27.43
N ILE A 17 -3.36 -5.67 -26.87
CA ILE A 17 -2.98 -5.60 -25.45
C ILE A 17 -2.29 -4.25 -25.31
N LEU A 18 -3.02 -3.29 -24.73
CA LEU A 18 -2.68 -1.88 -24.78
C LEU A 18 -1.29 -1.66 -24.15
N PRO A 19 -0.37 -0.95 -24.81
CA PRO A 19 0.90 -0.53 -24.22
C PRO A 19 0.74 0.07 -22.80
N GLU A 20 -0.40 0.70 -22.56
CA GLU A 20 -0.82 1.25 -21.26
C GLU A 20 -0.95 0.18 -20.16
N PHE A 21 -1.53 -0.98 -20.46
CA PHE A 21 -1.65 -2.09 -19.51
C PHE A 21 -0.28 -2.63 -19.11
N ALA A 22 0.59 -2.87 -20.10
CA ALA A 22 1.94 -3.35 -19.85
C ALA A 22 2.75 -2.33 -19.02
N ALA A 23 2.60 -1.04 -19.32
CA ALA A 23 3.21 0.04 -18.56
C ALA A 23 2.68 0.11 -17.11
N ALA A 24 1.36 -0.01 -16.91
CA ALA A 24 0.75 0.01 -15.58
C ALA A 24 1.20 -1.17 -14.72
N LYS A 25 1.26 -2.37 -15.31
CA LYS A 25 1.79 -3.58 -14.66
C LYS A 25 3.25 -3.37 -14.23
N ALA A 26 4.10 -2.91 -15.15
CA ALA A 26 5.51 -2.67 -14.88
C ALA A 26 5.71 -1.61 -13.79
N ALA A 27 5.01 -0.48 -13.86
CA ALA A 27 5.06 0.58 -12.87
C ALA A 27 4.63 0.10 -11.47
N THR A 28 3.59 -0.73 -11.39
CA THR A 28 3.12 -1.30 -10.12
C THR A 28 4.15 -2.25 -9.50
N MET A 29 4.81 -3.07 -10.33
CA MET A 29 5.89 -3.95 -9.88
C MET A 29 7.11 -3.15 -9.42
N GLU A 30 7.50 -2.13 -10.17
CA GLU A 30 8.63 -1.24 -9.82
C GLU A 30 8.37 -0.51 -8.50
N LEU A 31 7.16 0.04 -8.32
CA LEU A 31 6.76 0.69 -7.07
C LEU A 31 6.83 -0.28 -5.89
N ASN A 32 6.29 -1.50 -6.03
CA ASN A 32 6.36 -2.50 -4.96
C ASN A 32 7.81 -2.84 -4.60
N GLN A 33 8.70 -2.98 -5.59
CA GLN A 33 10.10 -3.27 -5.37
C GLN A 33 10.84 -2.09 -4.70
N SER A 34 10.54 -0.87 -5.13
CA SER A 34 11.04 0.36 -4.49
C SER A 34 10.59 0.44 -3.03
N PHE A 35 9.30 0.21 -2.77
CA PHE A 35 8.73 0.23 -1.44
C PHE A 35 9.37 -0.83 -0.53
N LYS A 36 9.54 -2.08 -1.01
CA LYS A 36 10.26 -3.14 -0.28
C LYS A 36 11.68 -2.73 0.07
N THR A 37 12.38 -2.03 -0.82
CA THR A 37 13.71 -1.47 -0.56
C THR A 37 13.66 -0.39 0.51
N LYS A 38 12.67 0.50 0.47
CA LYS A 38 12.47 1.53 1.49
C LYS A 38 12.15 0.94 2.87
N LEU A 39 11.44 -0.19 2.96
CA LEU A 39 11.24 -0.91 4.23
C LEU A 39 12.56 -1.43 4.84
N VAL A 40 13.57 -1.75 4.02
CA VAL A 40 14.91 -2.12 4.51
C VAL A 40 15.62 -0.88 5.10
N SER A 41 15.52 0.26 4.43
CA SER A 41 16.03 1.54 4.93
C SER A 41 15.33 1.94 6.23
N PHE A 42 14.02 1.75 6.31
CA PHE A 42 13.22 2.06 7.50
C PHE A 42 13.55 1.14 8.69
N ARG A 43 13.77 -0.15 8.43
CA ARG A 43 14.32 -1.07 9.43
C ARG A 43 15.67 -0.58 9.97
N SER A 44 16.52 -0.05 9.10
CA SER A 44 17.82 0.50 9.49
C SER A 44 17.63 1.76 10.34
N PHE A 45 16.69 2.63 9.98
CA PHE A 45 16.30 3.80 10.78
C PHE A 45 15.88 3.40 12.20
N ILE A 46 14.90 2.50 12.37
CA ILE A 46 14.43 2.02 13.69
C ILE A 46 15.58 1.51 14.57
N ARG A 47 16.61 0.89 13.97
CA ARG A 47 17.73 0.29 14.69
C ARG A 47 18.86 1.25 15.04
N LYS A 48 18.89 2.45 14.46
CA LYS A 48 19.95 3.42 14.74
C LYS A 48 19.86 3.87 16.20
N THR A 49 21.04 3.99 16.83
CA THR A 49 21.15 4.51 18.19
C THR A 49 20.77 5.99 18.28
N THR A 50 20.88 6.71 17.16
CA THR A 50 20.57 8.14 17.03
C THR A 50 19.10 8.43 16.78
N THR A 51 18.31 7.45 16.35
CA THR A 51 16.86 7.63 16.22
C THR A 51 16.26 7.75 17.61
N SER A 52 15.49 8.80 17.82
CA SER A 52 14.86 9.14 19.10
C SER A 52 13.74 8.16 19.46
N LYS A 53 13.39 8.15 20.74
CA LYS A 53 12.31 7.32 21.27
C LYS A 53 10.97 7.64 20.60
N ASP A 54 10.70 8.92 20.36
CA ASP A 54 9.45 9.36 19.74
C ASP A 54 9.36 8.99 18.25
N GLU A 55 10.47 9.05 17.52
CA GLU A 55 10.53 8.55 16.14
C GLU A 55 10.28 7.04 16.06
N VAL A 56 10.79 6.25 17.02
CA VAL A 56 10.48 4.81 17.08
C VAL A 56 9.00 4.57 17.40
N ARG A 57 8.40 5.37 18.29
CA ARG A 57 6.95 5.29 18.58
C ARG A 57 6.11 5.66 17.36
N ALA A 58 6.47 6.75 16.68
CA ALA A 58 5.84 7.16 15.43
C ALA A 58 5.96 6.08 14.35
N SER A 59 7.11 5.39 14.29
CA SER A 59 7.30 4.26 13.40
C SER A 59 6.30 3.13 13.69
N ILE A 60 6.09 2.77 14.96
CA ILE A 60 5.09 1.76 15.35
C ILE A 60 3.69 2.18 14.87
N ARG A 61 3.31 3.43 15.13
CA ARG A 61 1.99 3.98 14.72
C ARG A 61 1.80 3.95 13.20
N CYS A 62 2.78 4.43 12.44
CA CYS A 62 2.70 4.47 10.98
C CYS A 62 2.71 3.08 10.33
N ILE A 63 3.50 2.13 10.85
CA ILE A 63 3.40 0.74 10.39
C ILE A 63 2.00 0.19 10.71
N GLY A 64 1.48 0.49 11.91
CA GLY A 64 0.12 0.10 12.30
C GLY A 64 -0.92 0.60 11.31
N ARG A 65 -0.91 1.90 10.99
CA ARG A 65 -1.84 2.50 10.02
C ARG A 65 -1.73 1.89 8.63
N CYS A 66 -0.52 1.55 8.19
CA CYS A 66 -0.31 0.83 6.94
C CYS A 66 -0.94 -0.57 6.94
N ILE A 67 -0.78 -1.30 8.04
CA ILE A 67 -1.42 -2.60 8.22
C ILE A 67 -2.94 -2.42 8.19
N ASP A 68 -3.47 -1.51 9.01
CA ASP A 68 -4.91 -1.24 9.14
C ASP A 68 -5.52 -0.91 7.78
N ASN A 69 -4.94 0.02 7.03
CA ASN A 69 -5.45 0.41 5.72
C ASN A 69 -5.49 -0.76 4.72
N MET A 70 -4.46 -1.62 4.69
CA MET A 70 -4.45 -2.78 3.80
C MET A 70 -5.41 -3.87 4.25
N GLU A 71 -5.53 -4.11 5.56
CA GLU A 71 -6.46 -5.09 6.12
C GLU A 71 -7.93 -4.66 5.94
N ILE A 72 -8.23 -3.35 6.04
CA ILE A 72 -9.54 -2.78 5.69
C ILE A 72 -9.86 -3.09 4.23
N SER A 73 -8.97 -2.76 3.30
CA SER A 73 -9.20 -3.06 1.88
C SER A 73 -9.33 -4.55 1.59
N LEU A 74 -8.57 -5.43 2.26
CA LEU A 74 -8.78 -6.87 2.12
C LEU A 74 -10.19 -7.29 2.56
N ASN A 75 -10.70 -6.73 3.65
CA ASN A 75 -12.06 -7.01 4.14
C ASN A 75 -13.14 -6.43 3.22
N ASP A 76 -12.98 -5.20 2.74
CA ASP A 76 -13.95 -4.50 1.88
C ASP A 76 -14.16 -5.23 0.54
N TYR A 77 -13.13 -5.94 0.07
CA TYR A 77 -13.18 -6.76 -1.13
C TYR A 77 -13.42 -8.26 -0.83
N GLU A 78 -13.80 -8.59 0.41
CA GLU A 78 -14.12 -9.95 0.86
C GLU A 78 -13.00 -10.98 0.59
N VAL A 79 -11.74 -10.54 0.63
CA VAL A 79 -10.58 -11.39 0.38
C VAL A 79 -10.33 -12.29 1.58
N ILE A 80 -10.39 -13.60 1.36
CA ILE A 80 -10.05 -14.60 2.39
C ILE A 80 -8.53 -14.82 2.39
N VAL A 81 -7.87 -14.48 3.50
CA VAL A 81 -6.46 -14.80 3.71
C VAL A 81 -6.33 -16.19 4.31
N GLU A 82 -5.95 -17.17 3.48
CA GLU A 82 -5.57 -18.51 3.94
C GLU A 82 -4.32 -18.41 4.84
N ASP A 83 -4.29 -19.21 5.92
CA ASP A 83 -3.23 -19.19 6.94
C ASP A 83 -3.02 -17.83 7.64
N LYS A 84 -4.13 -17.21 8.07
CA LYS A 84 -4.08 -15.96 8.86
C LYS A 84 -3.14 -16.12 10.05
N VAL A 85 -2.09 -15.31 10.06
CA VAL A 85 -1.18 -15.18 11.19
C VAL A 85 -1.63 -14.00 12.02
N ASP A 86 -1.72 -14.18 13.33
CA ASP A 86 -2.11 -13.09 14.21
C ASP A 86 -1.12 -11.92 14.14
N ARG A 87 -1.68 -10.72 14.05
CA ARG A 87 -0.89 -9.49 14.16
C ARG A 87 -0.24 -9.45 15.54
N PRO A 88 1.06 -9.12 15.63
CA PRO A 88 1.72 -9.00 16.91
C PRO A 88 1.12 -7.85 17.72
N GLU A 89 0.75 -8.12 18.97
CA GLU A 89 0.34 -7.11 19.94
C GLU A 89 1.55 -6.29 20.34
N VAL A 90 1.60 -5.03 19.89
CA VAL A 90 2.70 -4.12 20.18
C VAL A 90 2.17 -2.81 20.73
N SER A 91 2.91 -2.23 21.67
CA SER A 91 2.60 -0.93 22.27
C SER A 91 3.62 0.12 21.87
N SER A 92 3.15 1.36 21.71
CA SER A 92 3.96 2.56 21.51
C SER A 92 3.90 3.50 22.73
N SER A 93 3.65 2.96 23.92
CA SER A 93 3.58 3.74 25.17
C SER A 93 4.89 4.48 25.47
N GLU A 94 4.77 5.64 26.10
CA GLU A 94 5.91 6.45 26.55
C GLU A 94 6.68 5.76 27.67
N ASP A 95 6.05 4.85 28.43
CA ASP A 95 6.68 4.19 29.58
C ASP A 95 7.68 3.10 29.16
N LEU A 96 7.59 2.64 27.92
CA LEU A 96 8.46 1.59 27.40
C LEU A 96 9.90 2.08 27.25
N SER A 97 10.87 1.21 27.50
CA SER A 97 12.26 1.48 27.20
C SER A 97 12.46 1.62 25.68
N HIS A 98 13.55 2.28 25.29
CA HIS A 98 13.90 2.44 23.89
C HIS A 98 14.06 1.08 23.18
N ASP A 99 14.67 0.10 23.86
CA ASP A 99 14.88 -1.22 23.29
C ASP A 99 13.57 -2.02 23.17
N GLN A 100 12.63 -1.86 24.10
CA GLN A 100 11.28 -2.42 23.97
C GLN A 100 10.55 -1.83 22.76
N LEU A 101 10.61 -0.52 22.57
CA LEU A 101 10.02 0.16 21.42
C LEU A 101 10.66 -0.30 20.10
N ARG A 102 11.99 -0.43 20.04
CA ARG A 102 12.69 -0.96 18.85
C ARG A 102 12.32 -2.40 18.54
N SER A 103 12.16 -3.23 19.57
CA SER A 103 11.70 -4.61 19.44
C SER A 103 10.29 -4.65 18.86
N ASN A 104 9.37 -3.86 19.42
CA ASN A 104 7.98 -3.72 18.95
C ASN A 104 7.93 -3.25 17.48
N ALA A 105 8.64 -2.18 17.14
CA ALA A 105 8.71 -1.66 15.77
C ALA A 105 9.29 -2.70 14.79
N THR A 106 10.32 -3.43 15.20
CA THR A 106 10.93 -4.48 14.36
C THR A 106 9.97 -5.65 14.13
N LEU A 107 9.26 -6.08 15.18
CA LEU A 107 8.29 -7.17 15.11
C LEU A 107 7.13 -6.79 14.18
N LEU A 108 6.58 -5.59 14.35
CA LEU A 108 5.49 -5.09 13.54
C LEU A 108 5.91 -4.87 12.08
N LEU A 109 7.10 -4.31 11.84
CA LEU A 109 7.65 -4.15 10.48
C LEU A 109 7.87 -5.49 9.78
N LYS A 110 8.31 -6.51 10.51
CA LYS A 110 8.48 -7.87 9.99
C LYS A 110 7.12 -8.47 9.61
N TYR A 111 6.10 -8.30 10.46
CA TYR A 111 4.74 -8.73 10.16
C TYR A 111 4.21 -8.02 8.92
N PHE A 112 4.25 -6.68 8.88
CA PHE A 112 3.80 -5.89 7.73
C PHE A 112 4.46 -6.35 6.43
N ARG A 113 5.81 -6.41 6.41
CA ARG A 113 6.55 -6.75 5.20
C ARG A 113 6.26 -8.16 4.71
N ASN A 114 6.28 -9.15 5.60
CA ASN A 114 6.27 -10.56 5.20
C ASN A 114 4.86 -11.15 5.11
N ARG A 115 3.86 -10.47 5.68
CA ARG A 115 2.47 -10.93 5.72
C ARG A 115 1.60 -9.92 5.00
N THR A 116 1.26 -8.81 5.64
CA THR A 116 0.25 -7.88 5.12
C THR A 116 0.56 -7.41 3.69
N LEU A 117 1.78 -6.94 3.44
CA LEU A 117 2.18 -6.45 2.11
C LEU A 117 2.18 -7.55 1.04
N GLU A 118 2.76 -8.72 1.34
CA GLU A 118 2.83 -9.81 0.36
C GLU A 118 1.43 -10.37 0.05
N TYR A 119 0.58 -10.56 1.06
CA TYR A 119 -0.80 -11.02 0.85
C TYR A 119 -1.63 -9.99 0.10
N PHE A 120 -1.54 -8.71 0.49
CA PHE A 120 -2.24 -7.63 -0.19
C PHE A 120 -1.85 -7.58 -1.67
N PHE A 121 -0.55 -7.63 -1.97
CA PHE A 121 -0.09 -7.65 -3.35
C PHE A 121 -0.54 -8.92 -4.08
N ALA A 122 -0.45 -10.10 -3.47
CA ALA A 122 -0.89 -11.35 -4.10
C ALA A 122 -2.41 -11.41 -4.36
N ALA A 123 -3.22 -10.83 -3.48
CA ALA A 123 -4.68 -10.82 -3.61
C ALA A 123 -5.16 -9.87 -4.71
N PHE A 124 -4.54 -8.68 -4.80
CA PHE A 124 -5.00 -7.65 -5.71
C PHE A 124 -4.22 -7.59 -7.02
N PHE A 125 -3.06 -8.23 -7.15
CA PHE A 125 -2.31 -8.17 -8.40
C PHE A 125 -3.01 -9.03 -9.47
N PRO A 126 -3.49 -8.44 -10.57
CA PRO A 126 -4.31 -9.14 -11.57
C PRO A 126 -3.53 -10.29 -12.22
N PRO A 127 -4.16 -11.48 -12.34
CA PRO A 127 -3.73 -12.48 -13.31
C PRO A 127 -3.71 -11.93 -14.74
N ASP A 128 -2.89 -12.52 -15.61
CA ASP A 128 -2.76 -12.08 -17.02
C ASP A 128 -4.06 -12.23 -17.84
N ILE A 129 -5.03 -13.00 -17.33
CA ILE A 129 -6.34 -13.24 -17.97
C ILE A 129 -7.42 -12.23 -17.53
N THR A 130 -7.14 -11.36 -16.56
CA THR A 130 -8.11 -10.39 -16.04
C THR A 130 -8.48 -9.37 -17.12
N HIS A 131 -9.74 -8.94 -17.14
CA HIS A 131 -10.20 -7.89 -18.04
C HIS A 131 -9.39 -6.59 -17.80
N VAL A 132 -9.08 -5.86 -18.87
CA VAL A 132 -8.14 -4.72 -18.80
C VAL A 132 -8.61 -3.67 -17.80
N ASP A 133 -9.89 -3.30 -17.83
CA ASP A 133 -10.43 -2.27 -16.93
C ASP A 133 -10.33 -2.68 -15.45
N ASP A 134 -10.64 -3.93 -15.13
CA ASP A 134 -10.56 -4.46 -13.76
C ASP A 134 -9.11 -4.53 -13.29
N ALA A 135 -8.21 -4.96 -14.16
CA ALA A 135 -6.79 -5.01 -13.86
C ALA A 135 -6.18 -3.62 -13.65
N MET A 136 -6.61 -2.62 -14.44
CA MET A 136 -6.19 -1.23 -14.25
C MET A 136 -6.68 -0.67 -12.91
N ALA A 137 -7.92 -0.97 -12.51
CA ALA A 137 -8.44 -0.60 -11.21
C ALA A 137 -7.65 -1.26 -10.06
N GLN A 138 -7.32 -2.54 -10.20
CA GLN A 138 -6.49 -3.29 -9.25
C GLN A 138 -5.06 -2.73 -9.13
N PHE A 139 -4.42 -2.39 -10.25
CA PHE A 139 -3.13 -1.69 -10.22
C PHE A 139 -3.23 -0.33 -9.51
N GLY A 140 -4.29 0.44 -9.78
CA GLY A 140 -4.57 1.71 -9.11
C GLY A 140 -4.72 1.56 -7.59
N LEU A 141 -5.47 0.55 -7.15
CA LEU A 141 -5.64 0.21 -5.74
C LEU A 141 -4.28 -0.09 -5.09
N ILE A 142 -3.49 -1.00 -5.67
CA ILE A 142 -2.16 -1.35 -5.13
C ILE A 142 -1.28 -0.12 -5.00
N ARG A 143 -1.18 0.66 -6.07
CA ARG A 143 -0.32 1.84 -6.10
C ARG A 143 -0.71 2.86 -5.04
N SER A 144 -2.01 3.15 -4.89
CA SER A 144 -2.50 4.08 -3.89
C SER A 144 -2.09 3.66 -2.47
N HIS A 145 -2.26 2.38 -2.12
CA HIS A 145 -1.85 1.88 -0.79
C HIS A 145 -0.34 1.95 -0.58
N LEU A 146 0.47 1.61 -1.59
CA LEU A 146 1.92 1.68 -1.50
C LEU A 146 2.42 3.12 -1.38
N GLU A 147 1.91 4.04 -2.19
CA GLU A 147 2.27 5.47 -2.18
C GLU A 147 1.88 6.12 -0.84
N ASN A 148 0.70 5.81 -0.30
CA ASN A 148 0.26 6.30 1.01
C ASN A 148 1.19 5.81 2.14
N CYS A 149 1.52 4.52 2.13
CA CYS A 149 2.43 3.95 3.11
C CYS A 149 3.86 4.46 2.99
N GLU A 150 4.34 4.64 1.76
CA GLU A 150 5.63 5.24 1.48
C GLU A 150 5.72 6.66 2.01
N SER A 151 4.66 7.45 1.83
CA SER A 151 4.55 8.82 2.36
C SER A 151 4.62 8.84 3.90
N LEU A 152 3.86 7.99 4.58
CA LEU A 152 3.90 7.88 6.04
C LEU A 152 5.31 7.55 6.56
N ILE A 153 5.96 6.56 5.95
CA ILE A 153 7.32 6.14 6.33
C ILE A 153 8.32 7.26 6.06
N TYR A 154 8.22 7.93 4.92
CA TYR A 154 9.09 9.05 4.58
C TYR A 154 8.96 10.19 5.59
N LYS A 155 7.74 10.59 5.93
CA LYS A 155 7.46 11.65 6.90
C LYS A 155 8.03 11.32 8.29
N VAL A 156 7.92 10.07 8.75
CA VAL A 156 8.57 9.65 10.01
C VAL A 156 10.09 9.77 9.93
N MET A 157 10.69 9.33 8.83
CA MET A 157 12.15 9.30 8.68
C MET A 157 12.79 10.67 8.47
N MET A 158 12.08 11.61 7.84
CA MET A 158 12.66 12.86 7.34
C MET A 158 12.07 14.12 8.00
N GLU A 159 10.84 14.03 8.50
CA GLU A 159 10.08 15.19 9.01
C GLU A 159 9.74 15.04 10.49
N ALA A 160 10.17 13.96 11.15
CA ALA A 160 9.83 13.61 12.53
C ALA A 160 8.30 13.57 12.77
N TYR A 161 7.53 13.24 11.73
CA TYR A 161 6.07 13.11 11.82
C TYR A 161 5.70 12.03 12.83
N ASP A 162 4.73 12.33 13.68
CA ASP A 162 4.40 11.50 14.83
C ASP A 162 3.36 10.42 14.50
N CYS A 163 2.65 10.52 13.38
CA CYS A 163 1.61 9.56 12.98
C CYS A 163 0.42 9.49 13.96
N ILE A 164 0.17 10.57 14.70
CA ILE A 164 -1.12 10.80 15.33
C ILE A 164 -2.00 11.46 14.28
N ALA A 165 -3.20 10.93 14.03
CA ALA A 165 -4.17 11.66 13.24
C ALA A 165 -4.45 12.98 13.95
N SER A 166 -4.04 14.11 13.37
CA SER A 166 -4.72 15.36 13.70
C SER A 166 -6.15 15.17 13.21
N SER A 167 -7.13 15.53 14.03
CA SER A 167 -8.56 15.53 13.71
C SER A 167 -8.92 16.46 12.52
N GLU A 168 -7.95 16.90 11.73
CA GLU A 168 -8.07 17.82 10.60
C GLU A 168 -7.85 17.11 9.25
N ASP A 169 -7.41 15.85 9.23
CA ASP A 169 -7.22 15.07 8.00
C ASP A 169 -8.51 14.38 7.49
N GLU A 170 -9.65 14.50 8.20
CA GLU A 170 -10.95 13.95 7.79
C GLU A 170 -11.90 14.98 7.12
N ASP A 171 -11.54 16.26 7.06
CA ASP A 171 -12.46 17.34 6.65
C ASP A 171 -12.11 18.00 5.31
N SER A 172 -11.48 17.27 4.38
CA SER A 172 -11.52 17.62 2.96
C SER A 172 -12.75 16.99 2.31
N GLY A 173 -13.90 17.52 2.71
CA GLY A 173 -15.21 17.20 2.16
C GLY A 173 -15.22 17.29 0.64
N TYR A 174 -15.41 16.14 0.00
CA TYR A 174 -15.89 16.07 -1.38
C TYR A 174 -17.33 16.57 -1.41
N ILE A 175 -17.52 17.85 -1.73
CA ILE A 175 -18.80 18.33 -2.26
C ILE A 175 -18.75 18.10 -3.78
N PHE A 176 -19.46 17.08 -4.24
CA PHE A 176 -19.86 16.99 -5.65
C PHE A 176 -20.99 18.00 -5.89
N PHE A 177 -20.79 18.90 -6.86
CA PHE A 177 -21.86 19.56 -7.60
C PHE A 177 -21.95 18.92 -8.99
#